data_AF-A0A940W1C7-F1
#
_entry.id   AF-A0A940W1C7-F1
#
_cell.length_a   1.000
_cell.length_b   1.000
_cell.length_c   1.000
_cell.angle_alpha   90.00
_cell.angle_beta   90.00
_cell.angle_gamma   90.00
#
_symmetry.space_group_name_H-M   'P 1'
#
loop_
_entity.id
_entity.type
_entity.pdbx_description
1 polymer ?
#
loop_
_entity_poly.entity_id
_entity_poly.type
_entity_poly.pdbx_seq_one_letter_code
_entity_poly.pdbx_strand_id
1 'polypeptide(L)'
;MYSRVIRTCAKTGDRTYRFYRSLLQKTGHLVFSRVSLIVISIIILSISVDVLRHLYDWTLSQSDDLEEMLRETEGISTLFLGIGLILKERRLLEKIFDTGPSQADWINTLCLHTGLGLILTGTAMRIAAQLIRIPNRLISTQGKEHYIFAVGLLFCALASLQLLYLVIRLGLKTRYPEPPSAQ
;
A
#
# COMPACT_ATOMS: atom_id res chain seq x y z
N MET A 1 23.58 -0.74 48.84
CA MET A 1 22.60 0.28 48.38
C MET A 1 22.38 0.24 46.85
N TYR A 2 23.42 0.06 46.03
CA TYR A 2 23.33 -0.05 44.55
C TYR A 2 22.43 -1.17 44.00
N SER A 3 22.37 -2.34 44.66
CA SER A 3 21.53 -3.48 44.23
C SER A 3 20.03 -3.19 44.23
N ARG A 4 19.54 -2.23 45.06
CA ARG A 4 18.12 -1.87 45.08
C ARG A 4 17.73 -0.95 43.93
N VAL A 5 18.58 0.02 43.58
CA VAL A 5 18.30 0.99 42.50
C VAL A 5 18.22 0.32 41.13
N ILE A 6 19.12 -0.65 40.85
CA ILE A 6 19.11 -1.43 39.60
C ILE A 6 17.83 -2.27 39.48
N ARG A 7 17.34 -2.83 40.60
CA ARG A 7 16.11 -3.65 40.62
C ARG A 7 14.86 -2.81 40.41
N THR A 8 14.85 -1.56 40.87
CA THR A 8 13.74 -0.63 40.65
C THR A 8 13.73 -0.12 39.20
N CYS A 9 14.87 0.24 38.63
CA CYS A 9 14.96 0.62 37.20
C CYS A 9 14.56 -0.53 36.26
N ALA A 10 14.96 -1.76 36.56
CA ALA A 10 14.53 -2.93 35.80
C ALA A 10 13.01 -3.18 35.89
N LYS A 11 12.41 -3.01 37.09
CA LYS A 11 10.95 -3.14 37.26
C LYS A 11 10.16 -2.04 36.56
N THR A 12 10.66 -0.81 36.52
CA THR A 12 10.00 0.30 35.83
C THR A 12 10.11 0.15 34.31
N GLY A 13 11.28 -0.23 33.79
CA GLY A 13 11.47 -0.55 32.37
C GLY A 13 10.59 -1.71 31.88
N ASP A 14 10.45 -2.75 32.71
CA ASP A 14 9.58 -3.91 32.44
C ASP A 14 8.07 -3.55 32.47
N ARG A 15 7.65 -2.58 33.30
CA ARG A 15 6.26 -2.11 33.31
C ARG A 15 5.93 -1.24 32.08
N THR A 16 6.85 -0.36 31.69
CA THR A 16 6.71 0.46 30.48
C THR A 16 6.74 -0.38 29.22
N TYR A 17 7.67 -1.33 29.12
CA TYR A 17 7.76 -2.28 27.99
C TYR A 17 6.49 -3.12 27.83
N ARG A 18 5.93 -3.65 28.93
CA ARG A 18 4.65 -4.37 28.89
C ARG A 18 3.48 -3.51 28.45
N PHE A 19 3.44 -2.24 28.87
CA PHE A 19 2.41 -1.30 28.42
C PHE A 19 2.51 -1.02 26.91
N TYR A 20 3.71 -0.72 26.41
CA TYR A 20 3.94 -0.53 24.98
C TYR A 20 3.61 -1.78 24.17
N ARG A 21 4.02 -2.97 24.63
CA ARG A 21 3.71 -4.24 23.97
C ARG A 21 2.19 -4.48 23.91
N SER A 22 1.46 -4.23 24.99
CA SER A 22 0.00 -4.38 25.01
C SER A 22 -0.69 -3.39 24.08
N LEU A 23 -0.19 -2.15 23.98
CA LEU A 23 -0.71 -1.15 23.05
C LEU A 23 -0.46 -1.56 21.60
N LEU A 24 0.78 -1.96 21.27
CA LEU A 24 1.19 -2.43 19.94
C LEU A 24 0.38 -3.65 19.48
N GLN A 25 0.10 -4.58 20.39
CA GLN A 25 -0.68 -5.77 20.06
C GLN A 25 -2.14 -5.42 19.72
N LYS A 26 -2.76 -4.52 20.50
CA LYS A 26 -4.14 -4.06 20.25
C LYS A 26 -4.24 -3.26 18.94
N THR A 27 -3.29 -2.36 18.69
CA THR A 27 -3.28 -1.58 17.45
C THR A 27 -2.99 -2.47 16.24
N GLY A 28 -2.07 -3.43 16.36
CA GLY A 28 -1.80 -4.41 15.31
C GLY A 28 -3.04 -5.22 14.95
N HIS A 29 -3.75 -5.77 15.93
CA HIS A 29 -4.95 -6.57 15.67
C HIS A 29 -6.05 -5.73 15.00
N LEU A 30 -6.18 -4.45 15.35
CA LEU A 30 -7.12 -3.55 14.71
C LEU A 30 -6.73 -3.30 13.23
N VAL A 31 -5.47 -2.96 12.98
CA VAL A 31 -4.95 -2.55 11.67
C VAL A 31 -4.92 -3.72 10.68
N PHE A 32 -4.53 -4.92 11.13
CA PHE A 32 -4.44 -6.11 10.28
C PHE A 32 -5.75 -6.91 10.23
N SER A 33 -6.82 -6.41 10.84
CA SER A 33 -8.14 -7.01 10.69
C SER A 33 -8.60 -6.97 9.22
N ARG A 34 -9.34 -8.00 8.79
CA ARG A 34 -9.98 -8.04 7.46
C ARG A 34 -10.79 -6.77 7.17
N VAL A 35 -11.52 -6.27 8.17
CA VAL A 35 -12.34 -5.06 8.06
C VAL A 35 -11.46 -3.83 7.82
N SER A 36 -10.38 -3.67 8.58
CA SER A 36 -9.43 -2.57 8.38
C SER A 36 -8.82 -2.59 6.98
N LEU A 37 -8.43 -3.77 6.47
CA LEU A 37 -7.91 -3.88 5.10
C LEU A 37 -8.92 -3.46 4.05
N ILE A 38 -10.19 -3.83 4.21
CA ILE A 38 -11.27 -3.40 3.31
C ILE A 38 -11.42 -1.88 3.38
N VAL A 39 -11.51 -1.31 4.59
CA VAL A 39 -11.71 0.14 4.78
C VAL A 39 -10.55 0.94 4.19
N ILE A 40 -9.30 0.59 4.53
CA ILE A 40 -8.10 1.24 4.00
C ILE A 40 -8.06 1.12 2.47
N SER A 41 -8.37 -0.06 1.92
CA SER A 41 -8.37 -0.26 0.47
C SER A 41 -9.46 0.54 -0.23
N ILE A 42 -10.64 0.71 0.37
CA ILE A 42 -11.71 1.58 -0.16
C ILE A 42 -11.29 3.05 -0.14
N ILE A 43 -10.65 3.51 0.94
CA ILE A 43 -10.16 4.89 1.03
C ILE A 43 -9.13 5.15 -0.08
N ILE A 44 -8.13 4.28 -0.22
CA ILE A 44 -7.10 4.42 -1.25
C ILE A 44 -7.73 4.31 -2.65
N LEU A 45 -8.70 3.41 -2.85
CA LEU A 45 -9.43 3.29 -4.09
C LEU A 45 -10.17 4.59 -4.44
N SER A 46 -10.84 5.22 -3.47
CA SER A 46 -11.54 6.49 -3.70
C SER A 46 -10.58 7.61 -4.13
N ILE A 47 -9.43 7.74 -3.46
CA ILE A 47 -8.38 8.69 -3.83
C ILE A 47 -7.84 8.38 -5.23
N SER A 48 -7.60 7.10 -5.55
CA SER A 48 -7.09 6.72 -6.87
C SER A 48 -8.08 7.02 -7.99
N VAL A 49 -9.38 6.85 -7.75
CA VAL A 49 -10.43 7.20 -8.74
C VAL A 49 -10.51 8.70 -8.95
N ASP A 50 -10.33 9.50 -7.89
CA ASP A 50 -10.31 10.96 -7.97
C ASP A 50 -9.12 11.45 -8.81
N VAL A 51 -7.92 10.97 -8.49
CA VAL A 51 -6.70 11.25 -9.28
C VAL A 51 -6.85 10.78 -10.73
N LEU A 52 -7.46 9.61 -10.96
CA LEU A 52 -7.68 9.10 -12.31
C LEU A 52 -8.60 10.03 -13.12
N ARG A 53 -9.63 10.62 -12.50
CA ARG A 53 -10.51 11.59 -13.16
C ARG A 53 -9.77 12.88 -13.49
N HIS A 54 -9.01 13.42 -12.54
CA HIS A 54 -8.20 14.62 -12.77
C HIS A 54 -7.18 14.42 -13.89
N LEU A 55 -6.44 13.31 -13.86
CA LEU A 55 -5.48 12.96 -14.93
C LEU A 55 -6.17 12.77 -16.28
N TYR A 56 -7.37 12.19 -16.32
CA TYR A 56 -8.14 12.03 -17.55
C TYR A 56 -8.56 13.37 -18.14
N ASP A 57 -9.10 14.26 -17.31
CA ASP A 57 -9.53 15.60 -17.73
C ASP A 57 -8.36 16.42 -18.28
N TRP A 58 -7.20 16.41 -17.61
CA TRP A 58 -5.99 17.07 -18.11
C TRP A 58 -5.44 16.48 -19.39
N THR A 59 -5.52 15.15 -19.54
CA THR A 59 -5.08 14.47 -20.77
C THR A 59 -5.93 14.92 -21.97
N LEU A 60 -7.22 15.22 -21.76
CA LEU A 60 -8.10 15.74 -22.80
C LEU A 60 -7.99 17.26 -23.01
N SER A 61 -7.74 18.03 -21.93
CA SER A 61 -7.76 19.49 -21.99
C SER A 61 -6.49 20.11 -22.58
N GLN A 62 -5.47 19.32 -22.95
CA GLN A 62 -4.15 19.80 -23.35
C GLN A 62 -3.60 20.88 -22.40
N SER A 63 -3.77 20.71 -21.08
CA SER A 63 -3.29 21.67 -20.10
C SER A 63 -1.76 21.68 -20.05
N ASP A 64 -1.16 22.88 -19.99
CA ASP A 64 0.30 23.08 -19.92
C ASP A 64 0.90 22.83 -18.53
N ASP A 65 0.11 22.46 -17.51
CA ASP A 65 0.56 22.33 -16.12
C ASP A 65 1.21 20.97 -15.80
N LEU A 66 2.27 20.66 -16.56
CA LEU A 66 3.01 19.41 -16.50
C LEU A 66 3.56 19.08 -15.10
N GLU A 67 4.03 20.09 -14.35
CA GLU A 67 4.62 19.87 -13.03
C GLU A 67 3.59 19.44 -11.99
N GLU A 68 2.36 19.96 -12.07
CA GLU A 68 1.27 19.56 -11.18
C GLU A 68 0.82 18.12 -11.47
N MET A 69 0.66 17.76 -12.74
CA MET A 69 0.36 16.38 -13.16
C MET A 69 1.41 15.39 -12.68
N LEU A 70 2.69 15.75 -12.79
CA LEU A 70 3.81 14.94 -12.30
C LEU A 70 3.73 14.75 -10.78
N ARG A 71 3.45 15.82 -10.04
CA ARG A 71 3.36 15.79 -8.58
C ARG A 71 2.22 14.88 -8.11
N GLU A 72 1.06 14.93 -8.76
CA GLU A 72 -0.06 14.01 -8.45
C GLU A 72 0.29 12.56 -8.75
N THR A 73 0.88 12.31 -9.93
CA THR A 73 1.30 10.98 -10.39
C THR A 73 2.33 10.37 -9.42
N GLU A 74 3.30 11.16 -8.97
CA GLU A 74 4.29 10.74 -7.98
C GLU A 74 3.68 10.49 -6.59
N GLY A 75 2.73 11.33 -6.17
CA GLY A 75 2.01 11.17 -4.91
C GLY A 75 1.24 9.86 -4.86
N ILE A 76 0.41 9.58 -5.86
CA ILE A 76 -0.40 8.35 -5.91
C ILE A 76 0.46 7.10 -6.08
N SER A 77 1.53 7.16 -6.88
CA SER A 77 2.46 6.04 -7.04
C SER A 77 3.14 5.66 -5.71
N THR A 78 3.51 6.66 -4.90
CA THR A 78 4.09 6.46 -3.57
C THR A 78 3.07 5.86 -2.61
N LEU A 79 1.80 6.24 -2.71
CA LEU A 79 0.71 5.64 -1.94
C LEU A 79 0.54 4.14 -2.27
N PHE A 80 0.54 3.78 -3.57
CA PHE A 80 0.47 2.37 -4.00
C PHE A 80 1.68 1.55 -3.54
N LEU A 81 2.87 2.12 -3.61
CA LEU A 81 4.09 1.51 -3.07
C LEU A 81 3.96 1.23 -1.56
N GLY A 82 3.52 2.22 -0.78
CA GLY A 82 3.36 2.10 0.67
C GLY A 82 2.35 1.03 1.06
N ILE A 83 1.14 1.07 0.49
CA ILE A 83 0.11 0.07 0.80
C ILE A 83 0.50 -1.31 0.26
N GLY A 84 1.12 -1.38 -0.92
CA GLY A 84 1.59 -2.63 -1.49
C GLY A 84 2.63 -3.32 -0.63
N LEU A 85 3.55 -2.55 -0.03
CA LEU A 85 4.54 -3.06 0.93
C LEU A 85 3.88 -3.58 2.20
N ILE A 86 2.92 -2.84 2.76
CA ILE A 86 2.17 -3.27 3.95
C ILE A 86 1.42 -4.57 3.68
N LEU A 87 0.77 -4.71 2.52
CA LEU A 87 0.05 -5.92 2.13
C LEU A 87 0.99 -7.10 1.90
N LYS A 88 2.12 -6.88 1.21
CA LYS A 88 3.13 -7.90 0.93
C LYS A 88 3.75 -8.44 2.22
N GLU A 89 4.18 -7.54 3.12
CA GLU A 89 4.88 -7.89 4.36
C GLU A 89 3.93 -8.16 5.52
N ARG A 90 2.62 -8.24 5.27
CA ARG A 90 1.61 -8.40 6.31
C ARG A 90 1.92 -9.53 7.29
N ARG A 91 2.31 -10.72 6.82
CA ARG A 91 2.67 -11.85 7.71
C ARG A 91 3.83 -11.52 8.64
N LEU A 92 4.81 -10.76 8.16
CA LEU A 92 5.93 -10.29 8.96
C LEU A 92 5.48 -9.23 9.96
N LEU A 93 4.59 -8.31 9.55
CA LEU A 93 3.99 -7.32 10.45
C LEU A 93 3.15 -7.99 11.54
N GLU A 94 2.29 -8.95 11.21
CA GLU A 94 1.49 -9.72 12.18
C GLU A 94 2.36 -10.40 13.25
N LYS A 95 3.55 -10.90 12.85
CA LYS A 95 4.56 -11.46 13.77
C LYS A 95 5.21 -10.38 14.65
N ILE A 96 5.58 -9.22 14.09
CA ILE A 96 6.17 -8.11 14.85
C ILE A 96 5.19 -7.58 15.90
N PHE A 97 3.91 -7.48 15.55
CA PHE A 97 2.86 -6.98 16.44
C PHE A 97 2.24 -8.07 17.33
N ASP A 98 2.68 -9.33 17.24
CA ASP A 98 2.22 -10.46 18.05
C ASP A 98 0.67 -10.60 18.06
N THR A 99 0.07 -10.42 16.88
CA THR A 99 -1.38 -10.22 16.71
C THR A 99 -2.24 -11.49 16.86
N GLY A 100 -1.67 -12.60 17.31
CA GLY A 100 -2.38 -13.87 17.50
C GLY A 100 -2.38 -14.76 16.25
N PRO A 101 -3.24 -15.80 16.17
CA PRO A 101 -3.24 -16.73 15.06
C PRO A 101 -3.49 -15.96 13.76
N SER A 102 -2.57 -16.15 12.80
CA SER A 102 -2.65 -15.47 11.50
C SER A 102 -4.01 -15.73 10.87
N GLN A 103 -4.61 -14.69 10.29
CA GLN A 103 -5.84 -14.87 9.53
C GLN A 103 -5.66 -15.94 8.45
N ALA A 104 -6.77 -16.51 7.98
CA ALA A 104 -6.77 -17.62 7.04
C ALA A 104 -5.74 -17.43 5.90
N ASP A 105 -4.97 -18.47 5.60
CA ASP A 105 -3.81 -18.40 4.70
C ASP A 105 -4.13 -17.83 3.32
N TRP A 106 -5.35 -18.03 2.83
CA TRP A 106 -5.81 -17.45 1.57
C TRP A 106 -5.80 -15.91 1.59
N ILE A 107 -6.08 -15.27 2.74
CA ILE A 107 -6.05 -13.81 2.89
C ILE A 107 -4.61 -13.33 2.77
N ASN A 108 -3.67 -14.03 3.41
CA ASN A 108 -2.25 -13.69 3.33
C ASN A 108 -1.73 -13.84 1.90
N THR A 109 -2.07 -14.93 1.20
CA THR A 109 -1.71 -15.14 -0.19
C THR A 109 -2.30 -14.07 -1.11
N LEU A 110 -3.57 -13.70 -0.89
CA LEU A 110 -4.24 -12.63 -1.63
C LEU A 110 -3.55 -11.26 -1.40
N CYS A 111 -3.26 -10.92 -0.14
CA CYS A 111 -2.52 -9.70 0.21
C CYS A 111 -1.11 -9.71 -0.38
N LEU A 112 -0.42 -10.85 -0.39
CA LEU A 112 0.92 -10.99 -0.96
C LEU A 112 0.91 -10.67 -2.47
N HIS A 113 0.05 -11.32 -3.24
CA HIS A 113 -0.01 -11.11 -4.69
C HIS A 113 -0.50 -9.71 -5.05
N THR A 114 -1.53 -9.21 -4.37
CA THR A 114 -2.04 -7.85 -4.61
C THR A 114 -0.99 -6.82 -4.22
N GLY A 115 -0.31 -7.00 -3.09
CA GLY A 115 0.74 -6.11 -2.62
C GLY A 115 1.92 -6.03 -3.59
N LEU A 116 2.38 -7.18 -4.11
CA LEU A 116 3.39 -7.22 -5.17
C LEU A 116 2.91 -6.51 -6.45
N GLY A 117 1.66 -6.72 -6.84
CA GLY A 117 1.05 -6.03 -7.98
C GLY A 117 1.09 -4.51 -7.84
N LEU A 118 0.66 -4.00 -6.68
CA LEU A 118 0.63 -2.56 -6.38
C LEU A 118 2.02 -1.93 -6.32
N ILE A 119 3.01 -2.64 -5.76
CA ILE A 119 4.40 -2.20 -5.75
C ILE A 119 4.91 -2.09 -7.19
N LEU A 120 4.65 -3.10 -8.03
CA LEU A 120 5.11 -3.11 -9.42
C LEU A 120 4.47 -1.99 -10.24
N THR A 121 3.15 -1.82 -10.16
CA THR A 121 2.43 -0.76 -10.88
C THR A 121 2.82 0.63 -10.38
N GLY A 122 2.91 0.83 -9.06
CA GLY A 122 3.36 2.09 -8.47
C GLY A 122 4.79 2.44 -8.88
N THR A 123 5.71 1.46 -8.87
CA THR A 123 7.09 1.67 -9.33
C THR A 123 7.12 2.04 -10.82
N ALA A 124 6.39 1.32 -11.67
CA ALA A 124 6.34 1.58 -13.10
C ALA A 124 5.77 2.99 -13.40
N MET A 125 4.69 3.38 -12.72
CA MET A 125 4.10 4.71 -12.80
C MET A 125 5.10 5.81 -12.41
N ARG A 126 5.84 5.60 -11.31
CA ARG A 126 6.86 6.54 -10.85
C ARG A 126 8.04 6.66 -11.83
N ILE A 127 8.48 5.54 -12.42
CA ILE A 127 9.52 5.55 -13.45
C ILE A 127 9.02 6.34 -14.66
N ALA A 128 7.78 6.12 -15.12
CA ALA A 128 7.20 6.86 -16.23
C ALA A 128 7.18 8.38 -15.97
N ALA A 129 6.77 8.80 -14.77
CA ALA A 129 6.81 10.22 -14.36
C ALA A 129 8.24 10.79 -14.38
N GLN A 130 9.21 10.03 -13.86
CA GLN A 130 10.61 10.47 -13.81
C GLN A 130 11.26 10.58 -15.20
N LEU A 131 10.83 9.76 -16.18
CA LEU A 131 11.30 9.87 -17.56
C LEU A 131 10.96 11.24 -18.19
N ILE A 132 9.86 11.87 -17.78
CA ILE A 132 9.48 13.22 -18.25
C ILE A 132 10.45 14.28 -17.70
N ARG A 133 10.92 14.13 -16.46
CA ARG A 133 11.85 15.06 -15.81
C ARG A 133 13.27 15.00 -16.36
N ILE A 134 13.61 13.93 -17.08
CA ILE A 134 14.94 13.81 -17.70
C ILE A 134 15.07 14.91 -18.76
N PRO A 135 16.11 15.75 -18.70
CA PRO A 135 16.20 16.91 -19.58
C PRO A 135 16.25 16.47 -21.06
N ASN A 136 15.59 17.26 -21.92
CA ASN A 136 15.42 17.00 -23.36
C ASN A 136 16.71 16.70 -24.13
N ARG A 137 17.87 17.10 -23.60
CA ARG A 137 19.19 16.76 -24.17
C ARG A 137 19.51 15.26 -24.14
N LEU A 138 18.88 14.50 -23.24
CA LEU A 138 19.06 13.04 -23.07
C LEU A 138 17.94 12.26 -23.74
N ILE A 139 16.69 12.70 -23.59
CA ILE A 139 15.50 12.10 -24.20
C ILE A 139 14.60 13.23 -24.68
N SER A 140 14.34 13.33 -25.99
CA SER A 140 13.42 14.33 -26.54
C SER A 140 11.97 13.96 -26.17
N THR A 141 11.44 14.60 -25.13
CA THR A 141 10.06 14.46 -24.63
C THR A 141 9.14 15.58 -25.13
N GLN A 142 9.68 16.59 -25.82
CA GLN A 142 8.93 17.71 -26.39
C GLN A 142 7.74 17.24 -27.24
N GLY A 143 6.52 17.61 -26.82
CA GLY A 143 5.27 17.27 -27.52
C GLY A 143 4.83 15.81 -27.38
N LYS A 144 5.54 15.01 -26.56
CA LYS A 144 5.17 13.61 -26.25
C LYS A 144 4.68 13.44 -24.81
N GLU A 145 4.56 14.53 -24.06
CA GLU A 145 4.20 14.48 -22.65
C GLU A 145 2.83 13.82 -22.43
N HIS A 146 1.87 14.07 -23.33
CA HIS A 146 0.55 13.41 -23.31
C HIS A 146 0.62 11.87 -23.39
N TYR A 147 1.55 11.30 -24.16
CA TYR A 147 1.70 9.84 -24.24
C TYR A 147 2.23 9.27 -22.92
N ILE A 148 3.15 9.98 -22.26
CA ILE A 148 3.72 9.51 -21.00
C ILE A 148 2.69 9.67 -19.87
N PHE A 149 1.86 10.71 -19.91
CA PHE A 149 0.72 10.83 -18.99
C PHE A 149 -0.34 9.76 -19.22
N ALA A 150 -0.63 9.40 -20.47
CA ALA A 150 -1.54 8.28 -20.76
C ALA A 150 -1.01 6.95 -20.19
N VAL A 151 0.32 6.75 -20.17
CA VAL A 151 0.93 5.60 -19.50
C VAL A 151 0.75 5.68 -17.98
N GLY A 152 0.89 6.85 -17.37
CA GLY A 152 0.60 7.07 -15.95
C GLY A 152 -0.86 6.76 -15.60
N LEU A 153 -1.81 7.23 -16.42
CA LEU A 153 -3.24 6.96 -16.32
C LEU A 153 -3.52 5.44 -16.38
N LEU A 154 -2.90 4.73 -17.33
CA LEU A 154 -3.03 3.28 -17.47
C LEU A 154 -2.57 2.55 -16.20
N PHE A 155 -1.40 2.88 -15.66
CA PHE A 155 -0.91 2.25 -14.44
C PHE A 155 -1.76 2.59 -13.21
N CYS A 156 -2.28 3.81 -13.12
CA CYS A 156 -3.22 4.20 -12.08
C CYS A 156 -4.51 3.37 -12.14
N ALA A 157 -5.07 3.19 -13.35
CA ALA A 157 -6.25 2.36 -13.56
C ALA A 157 -6.00 0.89 -13.19
N LEU A 158 -4.85 0.32 -13.59
CA LEU A 158 -4.47 -1.05 -13.23
C LEU A 158 -4.34 -1.24 -11.71
N ALA A 159 -3.71 -0.29 -11.02
CA ALA A 159 -3.58 -0.34 -9.56
C ALA A 159 -4.96 -0.22 -8.86
N SER A 160 -5.82 0.66 -9.39
CA SER A 160 -7.21 0.81 -8.92
C SER A 160 -8.01 -0.50 -9.09
N LEU A 161 -7.86 -1.18 -10.23
CA LEU A 161 -8.48 -2.49 -10.46
C LEU A 161 -7.96 -3.56 -9.50
N GLN A 162 -6.67 -3.57 -9.17
CA GLN A 162 -6.11 -4.48 -8.19
C GLN A 162 -6.67 -4.23 -6.78
N LEU A 163 -6.82 -2.97 -6.37
CA LEU A 163 -7.46 -2.60 -5.11
C LEU A 163 -8.93 -3.02 -5.08
N LEU A 164 -9.66 -2.78 -6.17
CA LEU A 164 -11.04 -3.21 -6.30
C LEU A 164 -11.16 -4.74 -6.20
N TYR A 165 -10.28 -5.49 -6.88
CA TYR A 165 -10.22 -6.95 -6.78
C TYR A 165 -9.98 -7.41 -5.33
N LEU A 166 -9.06 -6.77 -4.61
CA LEU A 166 -8.79 -7.06 -3.20
C LEU A 166 -10.02 -6.80 -2.34
N VAL A 167 -10.67 -5.65 -2.48
CA VAL A 167 -11.89 -5.31 -1.73
C VAL A 167 -13.00 -6.31 -2.00
N ILE A 168 -13.23 -6.68 -3.27
CA ILE A 168 -14.27 -7.65 -3.64
C ILE A 168 -13.96 -9.03 -3.06
N ARG A 169 -12.72 -9.52 -3.21
CA ARG A 169 -12.31 -10.84 -2.69
C ARG A 169 -12.28 -10.90 -1.16
N LEU A 170 -11.96 -9.79 -0.50
CA LEU A 170 -12.08 -9.67 0.96
C LEU A 170 -13.52 -9.45 1.40
N GLY A 171 -14.40 -8.87 0.59
CA GLY A 171 -15.81 -8.63 0.94
C GLY A 171 -16.65 -9.89 0.76
N LEU A 172 -16.56 -10.50 -0.42
CA LEU A 172 -17.10 -11.82 -0.69
C LEU A 172 -16.31 -12.80 0.15
N LYS A 173 -16.90 -13.28 1.26
CA LYS A 173 -16.38 -14.38 2.08
C LYS A 173 -16.27 -15.62 1.20
N THR A 174 -15.24 -15.68 0.37
CA THR A 174 -14.93 -16.82 -0.47
C THR A 174 -14.66 -17.95 0.49
N ARG A 175 -15.58 -18.93 0.51
CA ARG A 175 -15.31 -20.26 1.04
C ARG A 175 -14.23 -20.85 0.14
N TYR A 176 -12.98 -20.45 0.34
CA TYR A 176 -11.89 -21.23 -0.21
C TYR A 176 -12.00 -22.61 0.46
N PRO A 177 -12.13 -23.70 -0.30
CA PRO A 177 -12.00 -25.02 0.28
C PRO A 177 -10.61 -25.06 0.91
N GLU A 178 -10.53 -25.44 2.19
CA GLU A 178 -9.25 -25.69 2.82
C GLU A 178 -8.49 -26.70 1.94
N PRO A 179 -7.20 -26.45 1.63
CA PRO A 179 -6.41 -27.46 0.95
C PRO A 179 -6.50 -28.74 1.79
N PRO A 180 -6.70 -29.92 1.18
CA PRO A 180 -6.78 -31.17 1.93
C PRO A 180 -5.53 -31.27 2.80
N SER A 181 -5.73 -31.34 4.11
CA SER A 181 -4.66 -31.57 5.07
C SER A 181 -3.90 -32.81 4.62
N ALA A 182 -2.64 -32.63 4.22
CA ALA A 182 -1.76 -33.75 3.97
C ALA A 182 -1.66 -34.54 5.28
N GLN A 183 -2.30 -35.71 5.31
CA GLN A 183 -2.17 -36.71 6.38
C GLN A 183 -0.83 -37.42 6.26
#